data_AF-A0A2T4V6F8-F1
#
_entry.id   AF-A0A2T4V6F8-F1
#
_cell.length_a   1.000
_cell.length_b   1.000
_cell.length_c   1.000
_cell.angle_alpha   90.00
_cell.angle_beta   90.00
_cell.angle_gamma   90.00
#
_symmetry.space_group_name_H-M   'P 1'
#
loop_
_entity.id
_entity.type
_entity.pdbx_description
1 polymer ?
#
loop_
_entity_poly.entity_id
_entity_poly.type
_entity_poly.pdbx_seq_one_letter_code
_entity_poly.pdbx_strand_id
1 'polypeptide(L)'
;MSRLIPILEGPRRGLVEHPIYTRLSELGALRDFMGAHVFAVWDFMSLLKTLQRRLTCVEVPWMPPADTECARWINEVVLAEETDEVRPGEFRSHFELYLEAMREAGADERPMLRFLEALRAGVAPTSAVEHAPLAARAFVLHTLTLTRASTHEVAAAFLFGREQLLPSVFEHVLRAVEPLGGRCDSLRLYLERHIHLDGQEHGVRAEQLLCRLCGEDTRKWREAEAAALLSLEARRALWDGVLRG
;
A
#
# COMPACT_ATOMS: atom_id res chain seq x y z
N MET A 1 -15.65 9.98 13.35
CA MET A 1 -15.47 9.85 11.89
C MET A 1 -14.59 10.99 11.44
N SER A 2 -13.45 10.66 10.83
CA SER A 2 -12.48 11.64 10.37
C SER A 2 -13.12 12.73 9.50
N ARG A 3 -12.72 13.98 9.73
CA ARG A 3 -13.19 15.17 8.97
C ARG A 3 -12.97 15.03 7.46
N LEU A 4 -12.08 14.12 7.05
CA LEU A 4 -11.64 13.96 5.67
C LEU A 4 -12.51 12.99 4.85
N ILE A 5 -13.24 12.07 5.49
CA ILE A 5 -14.00 11.02 4.76
C ILE A 5 -14.93 11.60 3.68
N PRO A 6 -15.76 12.63 3.97
CA PRO A 6 -16.67 13.16 2.96
C PRO A 6 -15.95 13.78 1.76
N ILE A 7 -14.75 14.35 1.98
CA ILE A 7 -13.95 15.01 0.95
C ILE A 7 -13.31 13.97 0.02
N LEU A 8 -12.85 12.86 0.60
CA LEU A 8 -12.11 11.82 -0.11
C LEU A 8 -13.01 10.81 -0.85
N GLU A 9 -14.32 10.84 -0.60
CA GLU A 9 -15.28 9.87 -1.14
C GLU A 9 -15.33 9.86 -2.68
N GLY A 10 -15.29 11.04 -3.32
CA GLY A 10 -15.28 11.14 -4.79
C GLY A 10 -14.05 10.49 -5.43
N PRO A 11 -12.82 10.92 -5.06
CA PRO A 11 -11.59 10.27 -5.53
C PRO A 11 -11.53 8.77 -5.22
N ARG A 12 -11.95 8.37 -4.02
CA ARG A 12 -12.01 6.96 -3.60
C ARG A 12 -12.94 6.14 -4.50
N ARG A 13 -14.14 6.64 -4.78
CA ARG A 13 -15.10 5.97 -5.68
C ARG A 13 -14.52 5.76 -7.07
N GLY A 14 -13.81 6.76 -7.61
CA GLY A 14 -13.16 6.66 -8.91
C GLY A 14 -12.11 5.53 -9.00
N LEU A 15 -11.52 5.14 -7.88
CA LEU A 15 -10.61 4.00 -7.79
C LEU A 15 -11.35 2.67 -7.62
N VAL A 16 -12.41 2.65 -6.82
CA VAL A 16 -13.23 1.44 -6.59
C VAL A 16 -13.98 1.04 -7.87
N GLU A 17 -14.45 2.01 -8.65
CA GLU A 17 -15.19 1.79 -9.90
C GLU A 17 -14.30 1.79 -11.14
N HIS A 18 -12.97 1.72 -10.97
CA HIS A 18 -12.02 1.89 -12.06
C HIS A 18 -12.17 0.78 -13.14
N PRO A 19 -12.19 1.13 -14.45
CA PRO A 19 -12.43 0.14 -15.52
C PRO A 19 -11.35 -0.94 -15.66
N ILE A 20 -10.17 -0.76 -15.05
CA ILE A 20 -9.09 -1.75 -15.08
C ILE A 20 -9.54 -3.14 -14.63
N TYR A 21 -10.45 -3.24 -13.64
CA TYR A 21 -10.89 -4.52 -13.10
C TYR A 21 -11.60 -5.38 -14.15
N THR A 22 -12.24 -4.75 -15.15
CA THR A 22 -12.91 -5.47 -16.24
C THR A 22 -11.93 -6.22 -17.16
N ARG A 23 -10.63 -5.87 -17.12
CA ARG A 23 -9.58 -6.48 -17.93
C ARG A 23 -8.86 -7.61 -17.20
N LEU A 24 -8.92 -7.67 -15.86
CA LEU A 24 -8.11 -8.58 -15.06
C LEU A 24 -8.52 -10.06 -15.15
N SER A 25 -9.65 -10.35 -15.79
CA SER A 25 -10.04 -11.72 -16.16
C SER A 25 -9.24 -12.27 -17.35
N GLU A 26 -8.51 -11.43 -18.07
CA GLU A 26 -7.53 -11.82 -19.08
C GLU A 26 -6.14 -11.99 -18.43
N LEU A 27 -5.54 -13.18 -18.54
CA LEU A 27 -4.27 -13.48 -17.87
C LEU A 27 -3.12 -12.54 -18.28
N GLY A 28 -3.09 -12.08 -19.53
CA GLY A 28 -2.11 -11.09 -19.99
C GLY A 28 -2.24 -9.76 -19.24
N ALA A 29 -3.45 -9.20 -19.21
CA ALA A 29 -3.73 -7.96 -18.50
C ALA A 29 -3.49 -8.09 -16.98
N LEU A 30 -3.78 -9.25 -16.38
CA LEU A 30 -3.42 -9.51 -14.99
C LEU A 30 -1.90 -9.45 -14.77
N ARG A 31 -1.10 -10.07 -15.65
CA ARG A 31 0.37 -10.04 -15.52
C ARG A 31 0.92 -8.62 -15.60
N ASP A 32 0.40 -7.81 -16.52
CA ASP A 32 0.80 -6.41 -16.68
C ASP A 32 0.40 -5.59 -15.44
N PHE A 33 -0.81 -5.80 -14.93
CA PHE A 33 -1.25 -5.23 -13.67
C PHE A 33 -0.32 -5.61 -12.51
N MET A 34 0.01 -6.90 -12.37
CA MET A 34 0.87 -7.36 -11.29
C MET A 34 2.28 -6.78 -11.39
N GLY A 35 2.85 -6.70 -12.60
CA GLY A 35 4.17 -6.14 -12.85
C GLY A 35 4.30 -4.66 -12.48
N ALA A 36 3.22 -3.88 -12.59
CA ALA A 36 3.18 -2.50 -12.12
C ALA A 36 2.80 -2.41 -10.63
N HIS A 37 1.82 -3.20 -10.18
CA HIS A 37 1.27 -3.14 -8.82
C HIS A 37 2.28 -3.61 -7.76
N VAL A 38 3.18 -4.53 -8.07
CA VAL A 38 4.23 -4.99 -7.13
C VAL A 38 5.08 -3.84 -6.58
N PHE A 39 5.26 -2.76 -7.35
CA PHE A 39 5.96 -1.55 -6.88
C PHE A 39 5.17 -0.78 -5.82
N ALA A 40 3.84 -0.80 -5.90
CA ALA A 40 2.99 -0.24 -4.86
C ALA A 40 2.96 -1.10 -3.59
N VAL A 41 3.00 -2.43 -3.76
CA VAL A 41 3.13 -3.36 -2.63
C VAL A 41 4.45 -3.11 -1.90
N TRP A 42 5.54 -2.92 -2.65
CA TRP A 42 6.83 -2.59 -2.07
C TRP A 42 6.87 -1.18 -1.43
N ASP A 43 6.36 -0.15 -2.11
CA ASP A 43 6.48 1.22 -1.60
C ASP A 43 5.59 1.52 -0.39
N PHE A 44 4.51 0.75 -0.20
CA PHE A 44 3.69 0.77 1.01
C PHE A 44 4.55 0.65 2.26
N MET A 45 5.53 -0.27 2.24
CA MET A 45 6.47 -0.47 3.33
C MET A 45 7.28 0.78 3.67
N SER A 46 7.53 1.67 2.69
CA SER A 46 8.25 2.93 2.94
C SER A 46 7.42 3.88 3.81
N LEU A 47 6.11 3.96 3.60
CA LEU A 47 5.21 4.73 4.48
C LEU A 47 5.12 4.09 5.86
N LEU A 48 4.90 2.76 5.92
CA LEU A 48 4.79 2.02 7.17
C LEU A 48 6.06 2.15 8.02
N LYS A 49 7.24 2.00 7.43
CA LYS A 49 8.52 2.16 8.13
C LYS A 49 8.77 3.59 8.56
N THR A 50 8.33 4.57 7.78
CA THR A 50 8.39 5.98 8.20
C THR A 50 7.54 6.19 9.46
N LEU A 51 6.33 5.64 9.50
CA LEU A 51 5.46 5.72 10.68
C LEU A 51 6.03 4.95 11.87
N GLN A 52 6.55 3.72 11.66
CA GLN A 52 7.18 2.93 12.72
C GLN A 52 8.31 3.71 13.38
N ARG A 53 9.23 4.27 12.59
CA ARG A 53 10.36 5.06 13.10
C ARG A 53 9.92 6.30 13.90
N ARG A 54 8.77 6.89 13.57
CA ARG A 54 8.30 8.15 14.16
C ARG A 54 7.34 7.96 15.34
N LEU A 55 6.63 6.83 15.39
CA LEU A 55 5.58 6.56 16.35
C LEU A 55 5.95 5.44 17.35
N THR A 56 7.00 4.66 17.06
CA THR A 56 7.51 3.62 17.94
C THR A 56 8.98 3.91 18.31
N CYS A 57 9.75 2.88 18.67
CA CYS A 57 11.18 2.98 18.87
C CYS A 57 11.85 1.81 18.14
N VAL A 58 12.77 2.13 17.23
CA VAL A 58 13.62 1.16 16.51
C VAL A 58 15.11 1.44 16.71
N GLU A 59 15.43 2.37 17.61
CA GLU A 59 16.79 2.86 17.88
C GLU A 59 17.31 2.29 19.22
N VAL A 60 18.63 2.31 19.40
CA VAL A 60 19.30 1.88 20.65
C VAL A 60 20.08 3.06 21.26
N PRO A 61 19.94 3.36 22.57
CA PRO A 61 19.12 2.66 23.56
C PRO A 61 17.61 2.87 23.36
N TRP A 62 16.82 1.87 23.75
CA TRP A 62 15.36 1.92 23.66
C TRP A 62 14.77 2.97 24.60
N MET A 63 13.73 3.66 24.11
CA MET A 63 12.91 4.60 24.89
C MET A 63 11.42 4.27 24.69
N PRO A 64 10.56 4.44 25.72
CA PRO A 64 9.13 4.23 25.57
C PRO A 64 8.53 5.22 24.55
N PRO A 65 7.55 4.78 23.73
CA PRO A 65 6.89 5.67 22.77
C PRO A 65 6.05 6.73 23.49
N ALA A 66 5.90 7.90 22.86
CA ALA A 66 5.11 9.00 23.40
C ALA A 66 3.59 8.69 23.44
N ASP A 67 3.11 7.85 22.53
CA ASP A 67 1.73 7.39 22.46
C ASP A 67 1.68 5.88 22.23
N THR A 68 1.46 5.13 23.30
CA THR A 68 1.44 3.66 23.29
C THR A 68 0.38 3.08 22.35
N GLU A 69 -0.78 3.73 22.21
CA GLU A 69 -1.87 3.25 21.35
C GLU A 69 -1.46 3.34 19.87
N CYS A 70 -0.90 4.49 19.47
CA CYS A 70 -0.37 4.67 18.12
C CYS A 70 0.79 3.69 17.85
N ALA A 71 1.66 3.50 18.83
CA ALA A 71 2.79 2.59 18.69
C ALA A 71 2.36 1.13 18.55
N ARG A 72 1.37 0.70 19.34
CA ARG A 72 0.79 -0.65 19.28
C ARG A 72 0.21 -0.92 17.90
N TRP A 73 -0.64 -0.02 17.40
CA TRP A 73 -1.28 -0.19 16.10
C TRP A 73 -0.25 -0.30 14.96
N ILE A 74 0.73 0.61 14.91
CA ILE A 74 1.77 0.54 13.88
C ILE A 74 2.59 -0.75 13.97
N ASN A 75 2.90 -1.24 15.17
CA ASN A 75 3.61 -2.51 15.31
C ASN A 75 2.75 -3.73 14.91
N GLU A 76 1.43 -3.69 15.12
CA GLU A 76 0.51 -4.74 14.62
C GLU A 76 0.48 -4.78 13.10
N VAL A 77 0.39 -3.61 12.45
CA VAL A 77 0.47 -3.51 10.98
C VAL A 77 1.82 -4.00 10.48
N VAL A 78 2.92 -3.66 11.14
CA VAL A 78 4.25 -4.19 10.79
C VAL A 78 4.31 -5.71 10.90
N LEU A 79 3.75 -6.29 11.96
CA LEU A 79 3.68 -7.75 12.11
C LEU A 79 2.92 -8.40 10.95
N ALA A 80 1.76 -7.84 10.60
CA ALA A 80 0.91 -8.33 9.51
C ALA A 80 1.57 -8.17 8.13
N GLU A 81 2.39 -7.15 7.91
CA GLU A 81 2.92 -6.86 6.57
C GLU A 81 4.30 -7.49 6.32
N GLU A 82 5.15 -7.57 7.35
CA GLU A 82 6.51 -8.09 7.21
C GLU A 82 6.65 -9.57 7.50
N THR A 83 5.83 -10.09 8.41
CA THR A 83 5.98 -11.45 8.93
C THR A 83 4.61 -12.06 9.23
N ASP A 84 3.70 -11.95 8.28
CA ASP A 84 2.36 -12.48 8.42
C ASP A 84 2.36 -13.99 8.60
N GLU A 85 1.44 -14.52 9.40
CA GLU A 85 1.12 -15.93 9.41
C GLU A 85 0.09 -16.23 8.31
N VAL A 86 0.57 -16.40 7.07
CA VAL A 86 -0.28 -16.58 5.89
C VAL A 86 -1.05 -17.91 5.93
N ARG A 87 -0.48 -18.91 6.61
CA ARG A 87 -1.09 -20.20 6.95
C ARG A 87 -0.51 -20.65 8.30
N PRO A 88 -1.18 -21.54 9.06
CA PRO A 88 -0.67 -21.99 10.35
C PRO A 88 0.78 -22.46 10.29
N GLY A 89 1.68 -21.76 10.98
CA GLY A 89 3.12 -22.01 11.02
C GLY A 89 3.93 -21.57 9.79
N GLU A 90 3.32 -20.93 8.79
CA GLU A 90 3.99 -20.37 7.61
C GLU A 90 4.05 -18.84 7.71
N PHE A 91 5.25 -18.29 7.93
CA PHE A 91 5.46 -16.85 8.12
C PHE A 91 6.12 -16.19 6.92
N ARG A 92 5.49 -15.16 6.34
CA ARG A 92 5.97 -14.48 5.13
C ARG A 92 5.50 -13.03 5.09
N SER A 93 6.28 -12.16 4.45
CA SER A 93 5.79 -10.82 4.14
C SER A 93 4.70 -10.84 3.06
N HIS A 94 3.79 -9.87 3.10
CA HIS A 94 2.82 -9.65 2.04
C HIS A 94 3.49 -9.41 0.68
N PHE A 95 4.68 -8.79 0.67
CA PHE A 95 5.49 -8.62 -0.53
C PHE A 95 6.00 -9.95 -1.11
N GLU A 96 6.52 -10.85 -0.27
CA GLU A 96 6.95 -12.19 -0.71
C GLU A 96 5.78 -13.04 -1.21
N LEU A 97 4.63 -12.95 -0.56
CA LEU A 97 3.40 -13.61 -1.01
C LEU A 97 2.96 -13.07 -2.38
N TYR A 98 3.06 -11.76 -2.60
CA TYR A 98 2.75 -11.16 -3.90
C TYR A 98 3.71 -11.59 -5.02
N LEU A 99 5.02 -11.71 -4.73
CA LEU A 99 6.00 -12.24 -5.69
C LEU A 99 5.72 -13.71 -6.02
N GLU A 100 5.30 -14.51 -5.06
CA GLU A 100 4.85 -15.88 -5.35
C GLU A 100 3.63 -15.89 -6.27
N ALA A 101 2.63 -15.06 -5.98
CA ALA A 101 1.46 -14.90 -6.85
C ALA A 101 1.86 -14.49 -8.27
N MET A 102 2.86 -13.60 -8.42
CA MET A 102 3.41 -13.23 -9.74
C MET A 102 4.00 -14.44 -10.47
N ARG A 103 4.79 -15.27 -9.78
CA ARG A 103 5.38 -16.48 -10.38
C ARG A 103 4.31 -17.48 -10.80
N GLU A 104 3.30 -17.71 -9.96
CA GLU A 104 2.17 -18.60 -10.24
C GLU A 104 1.38 -18.15 -11.48
N ALA A 105 1.09 -16.85 -11.57
CA ALA A 105 0.40 -16.27 -12.72
C ALA A 105 1.29 -16.18 -13.97
N GLY A 106 2.62 -16.28 -13.83
CA GLY A 106 3.60 -16.07 -14.90
C GLY A 106 3.83 -14.60 -15.26
N ALA A 107 3.68 -13.69 -14.29
CA ALA A 107 4.02 -12.28 -14.43
C ALA A 107 5.54 -12.06 -14.32
N ASP A 108 6.05 -11.04 -15.01
CA ASP A 108 7.49 -10.76 -15.01
C ASP A 108 7.93 -10.02 -13.74
N GLU A 109 8.59 -10.72 -12.82
CA GLU A 109 9.16 -10.13 -11.60
C GLU A 109 10.54 -9.49 -11.80
N ARG A 110 11.21 -9.71 -12.94
CA ARG A 110 12.58 -9.23 -13.19
C ARG A 110 12.74 -7.71 -13.03
N PRO A 111 11.80 -6.85 -13.46
CA PRO A 111 11.85 -5.41 -13.18
C PRO A 111 11.98 -5.09 -11.68
N MET A 112 11.16 -5.73 -10.84
CA MET A 112 11.20 -5.55 -9.40
C MET A 112 12.48 -6.10 -8.78
N LEU A 113 12.93 -7.30 -9.20
CA LEU A 113 14.17 -7.87 -8.70
C LEU A 113 15.39 -6.98 -9.02
N ARG A 114 15.50 -6.45 -10.24
CA ARG A 114 16.54 -5.48 -10.61
C ARG A 114 16.46 -4.19 -9.80
N PHE A 115 15.24 -3.69 -9.56
CA PHE A 115 15.04 -2.54 -8.69
C PHE A 115 15.60 -2.79 -7.27
N LEU A 116 15.27 -3.94 -6.67
CA LEU A 116 15.79 -4.30 -5.34
C LEU A 116 17.31 -4.52 -5.34
N GLU A 117 17.88 -5.13 -6.37
CA GLU A 117 19.33 -5.29 -6.53
C GLU A 117 20.04 -3.94 -6.61
N ALA A 118 19.50 -2.99 -7.38
CA ALA A 118 20.04 -1.63 -7.46
C ALA A 118 20.03 -0.93 -6.09
N LEU A 119 18.93 -1.04 -5.34
CA LEU A 119 18.85 -0.50 -3.97
C LEU A 119 19.88 -1.14 -3.04
N ARG A 120 20.06 -2.46 -3.10
CA ARG A 120 21.09 -3.17 -2.31
C ARG A 120 22.51 -2.74 -2.68
N ALA A 121 22.74 -2.38 -3.94
CA ALA A 121 24.00 -1.81 -4.41
C ALA A 121 24.21 -0.33 -4.02
N GLY A 122 23.27 0.28 -3.29
CA GLY A 122 23.36 1.66 -2.84
C GLY A 122 22.90 2.69 -3.87
N VAL A 123 22.28 2.27 -4.98
CA VAL A 123 21.68 3.20 -5.95
C VAL A 123 20.52 3.94 -5.29
N ALA A 124 20.47 5.26 -5.47
CA ALA A 124 19.39 6.07 -4.93
C ALA A 124 18.02 5.58 -5.45
N PRO A 125 16.97 5.52 -4.62
CA PRO A 125 15.65 5.07 -5.06
C PRO A 125 15.09 5.82 -6.28
N THR A 126 15.39 7.12 -6.38
CA THR A 126 15.00 7.97 -7.51
C THR A 126 15.63 7.57 -8.83
N SER A 127 16.77 6.87 -8.80
CA SER A 127 17.45 6.32 -9.98
C SER A 127 17.08 4.86 -10.20
N ALA A 128 16.98 4.07 -9.13
CA ALA A 128 16.60 2.66 -9.23
C ALA A 128 15.22 2.47 -9.86
N VAL A 129 14.28 3.40 -9.62
CA VAL A 129 12.91 3.35 -10.16
C VAL A 129 12.85 3.32 -11.70
N GLU A 130 13.94 3.62 -12.40
CA GLU A 130 14.04 3.43 -13.85
C GLU A 130 13.83 1.96 -14.28
N HIS A 131 14.04 1.00 -13.38
CA HIS A 131 13.70 -0.40 -13.64
C HIS A 131 12.20 -0.71 -13.57
N ALA A 132 11.38 0.18 -13.00
CA ALA A 132 9.93 -0.02 -12.88
C ALA A 132 9.20 0.27 -14.20
N PRO A 133 8.02 -0.36 -14.43
CA PRO A 133 7.11 0.03 -15.49
C PRO A 133 6.79 1.52 -15.41
N LEU A 134 6.66 2.18 -16.56
CA LEU A 134 6.46 3.63 -16.65
C LEU A 134 5.29 4.10 -15.76
N ALA A 135 4.19 3.33 -15.73
CA ALA A 135 3.02 3.61 -14.91
C ALA A 135 3.32 3.68 -13.40
N ALA A 136 4.29 2.90 -12.91
CA ALA A 136 4.64 2.80 -11.50
C ALA A 136 5.67 3.83 -11.02
N ARG A 137 6.42 4.45 -11.93
CA ARG A 137 7.54 5.32 -11.55
C ARG A 137 7.10 6.55 -10.76
N ALA A 138 6.16 7.32 -11.30
CA ALA A 138 5.64 8.51 -10.64
C ALA A 138 4.98 8.16 -9.29
N PHE A 139 4.35 6.99 -9.25
CA PHE A 139 3.69 6.47 -8.07
C PHE A 139 4.69 6.22 -6.92
N VAL A 140 5.78 5.49 -7.19
CA VAL A 140 6.84 5.22 -6.22
C VAL A 140 7.54 6.51 -5.78
N LEU A 141 7.84 7.41 -6.72
CA LEU A 141 8.47 8.70 -6.41
C LEU A 141 7.60 9.59 -5.51
N HIS A 142 6.28 9.57 -5.72
CA HIS A 142 5.33 10.25 -4.85
C HIS A 142 5.39 9.68 -3.42
N THR A 143 5.32 8.35 -3.27
CA THR A 143 5.46 7.68 -1.98
C THR A 143 6.77 8.03 -1.27
N LEU A 144 7.90 7.98 -1.99
CA LEU A 144 9.21 8.30 -1.43
C LEU A 144 9.31 9.78 -1.00
N THR A 145 8.66 10.69 -1.71
CA THR A 145 8.60 12.11 -1.32
C THR A 145 7.84 12.28 -0.02
N LEU A 146 6.69 11.59 0.14
CA LEU A 146 5.90 11.62 1.36
C LEU A 146 6.69 11.15 2.59
N THR A 147 7.63 10.21 2.47
CA THR A 147 8.46 9.76 3.61
C THR A 147 9.25 10.89 4.29
N ARG A 148 9.41 12.04 3.63
CA ARG A 148 10.08 13.25 4.14
C ARG A 148 9.10 14.30 4.67
N ALA A 149 7.80 14.15 4.42
CA ALA A 149 6.74 15.03 4.91
C ALA A 149 6.53 14.85 6.43
N SER A 150 5.64 15.64 7.02
CA SER A 150 5.30 15.53 8.45
C SER A 150 4.58 14.21 8.78
N THR A 151 4.52 13.85 10.06
CA THR A 151 3.94 12.56 10.48
C THR A 151 2.45 12.44 10.15
N HIS A 152 1.67 13.51 10.28
CA HIS A 152 0.24 13.49 9.95
C HIS A 152 -0.01 13.40 8.43
N GLU A 153 0.85 13.99 7.59
CA GLU A 153 0.79 13.82 6.14
C GLU A 153 1.06 12.38 5.73
N VAL A 154 2.14 11.77 6.27
CA VAL A 154 2.47 10.36 6.02
C VAL A 154 1.34 9.45 6.50
N ALA A 155 0.80 9.71 7.70
CA ALA A 155 -0.30 8.92 8.25
C ALA A 155 -1.58 9.03 7.42
N ALA A 156 -1.90 10.21 6.89
CA ALA A 156 -3.08 10.40 6.04
C ALA A 156 -2.92 9.71 4.68
N ALA A 157 -1.74 9.80 4.06
CA ALA A 157 -1.41 9.08 2.84
C ALA A 157 -1.48 7.56 3.03
N PHE A 158 -0.91 7.05 4.13
CA PHE A 158 -0.97 5.66 4.52
C PHE A 158 -2.42 5.19 4.73
N LEU A 159 -3.19 5.90 5.55
CA LEU A 159 -4.56 5.55 5.89
C LEU A 159 -5.48 5.54 4.66
N PHE A 160 -5.60 6.68 3.98
CA PHE A 160 -6.63 6.84 2.95
C PHE A 160 -6.17 6.36 1.59
N GLY A 161 -4.86 6.44 1.29
CA GLY A 161 -4.31 5.98 0.02
C GLY A 161 -4.08 4.46 -0.03
N ARG A 162 -3.97 3.81 1.14
CA ARG A 162 -3.66 2.38 1.27
C ARG A 162 -4.67 1.67 2.15
N GLU A 163 -4.61 1.84 3.45
CA GLU A 163 -5.30 0.96 4.41
C GLU A 163 -6.82 0.89 4.18
N GLN A 164 -7.50 2.05 4.16
CA GLN A 164 -8.97 2.10 4.01
C GLN A 164 -9.47 1.91 2.57
N LEU A 165 -8.60 2.08 1.58
CA LEU A 165 -8.96 1.90 0.18
C LEU A 165 -8.88 0.43 -0.23
N LEU A 166 -7.85 -0.27 0.25
CA LEU A 166 -7.45 -1.57 -0.28
C LEU A 166 -8.54 -2.64 -0.15
N PRO A 167 -9.30 -2.80 0.95
CA PRO A 167 -10.34 -3.82 1.04
C PRO A 167 -11.36 -3.73 -0.11
N SER A 168 -11.88 -2.53 -0.39
CA SER A 168 -12.86 -2.33 -1.47
C SER A 168 -12.25 -2.54 -2.87
N VAL A 169 -10.99 -2.14 -3.08
CA VAL A 169 -10.29 -2.39 -4.35
C VAL A 169 -10.00 -3.87 -4.53
N PHE A 170 -9.55 -4.56 -3.49
CA PHE A 170 -9.18 -5.96 -3.50
C PHE A 170 -10.37 -6.88 -3.68
N GLU A 171 -11.55 -6.52 -3.16
CA GLU A 171 -12.79 -7.21 -3.52
C GLU A 171 -13.07 -7.19 -5.04
N HIS A 172 -12.80 -6.07 -5.71
CA HIS A 172 -12.99 -5.97 -7.17
C HIS A 172 -11.94 -6.79 -7.92
N VAL A 173 -10.67 -6.75 -7.48
CA VAL A 173 -9.62 -7.59 -8.06
C VAL A 173 -9.92 -9.07 -7.86
N LEU A 174 -10.34 -9.48 -6.66
CA LEU A 174 -10.67 -10.86 -6.31
C LEU A 174 -11.80 -11.39 -7.20
N ARG A 175 -12.88 -10.62 -7.38
CA ARG A 175 -13.97 -10.96 -8.31
C ARG A 175 -13.49 -11.04 -9.76
N ALA A 176 -12.61 -10.13 -10.18
CA ALA A 176 -12.14 -10.10 -11.57
C ALA A 176 -11.24 -11.29 -11.92
N VAL A 177 -10.45 -11.80 -10.96
CA VAL A 177 -9.55 -12.94 -11.18
C VAL A 177 -10.19 -14.30 -10.87
N GLU A 178 -11.42 -14.35 -10.35
CA GLU A 178 -12.15 -15.59 -10.10
C GLU A 178 -12.17 -16.53 -11.33
N PRO A 179 -12.46 -16.07 -12.56
CA PRO A 179 -12.52 -16.94 -13.74
C PRO A 179 -11.18 -17.58 -14.12
N LEU A 180 -10.05 -17.11 -13.57
CA LEU A 180 -8.72 -17.61 -13.91
C LEU A 180 -8.37 -18.94 -13.22
N GLY A 181 -9.14 -19.38 -12.22
CA GLY A 181 -8.97 -20.66 -11.54
C GLY A 181 -7.63 -20.78 -10.79
N GLY A 182 -7.12 -21.99 -10.57
CA GLY A 182 -5.93 -22.29 -9.74
C GLY A 182 -4.58 -21.74 -10.22
N ARG A 183 -4.56 -20.70 -11.06
CA ARG A 183 -3.35 -19.96 -11.48
C ARG A 183 -3.14 -18.68 -10.66
N CYS A 184 -4.01 -18.44 -9.69
CA CYS A 184 -4.04 -17.23 -8.87
C CYS A 184 -4.31 -17.55 -7.40
N ASP A 185 -4.02 -18.76 -6.93
CA ASP A 185 -4.30 -19.19 -5.55
C ASP A 185 -3.54 -18.32 -4.54
N SER A 186 -2.25 -18.06 -4.77
CA SER A 186 -1.47 -17.17 -3.90
C SER A 186 -1.89 -15.71 -4.02
N LEU A 187 -2.43 -15.28 -5.19
CA LEU A 187 -3.04 -13.96 -5.32
C LEU A 187 -4.34 -13.86 -4.52
N ARG A 188 -5.21 -14.88 -4.56
CA ARG A 188 -6.44 -14.90 -3.77
C ARG A 188 -6.12 -14.86 -2.28
N LEU A 189 -5.16 -15.67 -1.83
CA LEU A 189 -4.71 -15.64 -0.44
C LEU A 189 -4.23 -14.23 -0.05
N TYR A 190 -3.39 -13.60 -0.88
CA TYR A 190 -2.95 -12.22 -0.65
C TYR A 190 -4.13 -11.24 -0.49
N LEU A 191 -5.12 -11.29 -1.39
CA LEU A 191 -6.29 -10.40 -1.35
C LEU A 191 -7.19 -10.68 -0.14
N GLU A 192 -7.42 -11.96 0.18
CA GLU A 192 -8.21 -12.40 1.33
C GLU A 192 -7.58 -11.97 2.66
N ARG A 193 -6.24 -12.05 2.78
CA ARG A 193 -5.52 -11.55 3.96
C ARG A 193 -5.79 -10.08 4.20
N HIS A 194 -5.72 -9.24 3.17
CA HIS A 194 -5.99 -7.80 3.31
C HIS A 194 -7.48 -7.50 3.55
N ILE A 195 -8.42 -8.26 2.95
CA ILE A 195 -9.85 -8.06 3.23
C ILE A 195 -10.19 -8.45 4.67
N HIS A 196 -9.57 -9.52 5.20
CA HIS A 196 -9.85 -10.02 6.55
C HIS A 196 -9.09 -9.27 7.65
N LEU A 197 -7.80 -8.99 7.45
CA LEU A 197 -6.95 -8.27 8.40
C LEU A 197 -7.24 -6.78 8.41
N ASP A 198 -7.36 -6.14 7.24
CA ASP A 198 -7.57 -4.69 7.14
C ASP A 198 -9.06 -4.32 7.24
N GLY A 199 -9.90 -5.29 7.64
CA GLY A 199 -11.31 -5.11 7.95
C GLY A 199 -11.56 -4.06 9.04
N GLN A 200 -12.82 -3.67 9.21
CA GLN A 200 -13.30 -2.44 9.90
C GLN A 200 -12.54 -1.98 11.17
N GLU A 201 -11.96 -2.89 11.95
CA GLU A 201 -11.14 -2.54 13.13
C GLU A 201 -9.87 -1.75 12.79
N HIS A 202 -9.13 -2.14 11.74
CA HIS A 202 -7.93 -1.43 11.31
C HIS A 202 -8.26 -0.02 10.79
N GLY A 203 -9.33 0.11 10.01
CA GLY A 203 -9.83 1.39 9.52
C GLY A 203 -10.20 2.36 10.65
N VAL A 204 -10.86 1.89 11.72
CA VAL A 204 -11.21 2.72 12.89
C VAL A 204 -9.96 3.15 13.67
N ARG A 205 -9.02 2.23 13.91
CA ARG A 205 -7.76 2.54 14.61
C ARG A 205 -6.89 3.53 13.83
N ALA A 206 -6.87 3.43 12.51
CA ALA A 206 -6.15 4.35 11.66
C ALA A 206 -6.75 5.77 11.71
N GLU A 207 -8.09 5.91 11.72
CA GLU A 207 -8.73 7.22 11.93
C GLU A 207 -8.39 7.81 13.29
N GLN A 208 -8.34 6.98 14.33
CA GLN A 208 -7.95 7.41 15.68
C GLN A 208 -6.50 7.88 15.70
N LEU A 209 -5.58 7.18 15.03
CA LEU A 209 -4.19 7.66 14.85
C LEU A 209 -4.18 9.07 14.27
N LEU A 210 -4.86 9.29 13.14
CA LEU A 210 -4.83 10.60 12.49
C LEU A 210 -5.44 11.70 13.38
N CYS A 211 -6.54 11.38 14.10
CA CYS A 211 -7.12 12.30 15.07
C CYS A 211 -6.13 12.68 16.17
N ARG A 212 -5.34 11.73 16.68
CA ARG A 212 -4.32 11.96 17.72
C ARG A 212 -3.16 12.80 17.20
N LEU A 213 -2.72 12.57 15.95
CA LEU A 213 -1.63 13.34 15.34
C LEU A 213 -2.03 14.78 15.03
N CYS A 214 -3.24 15.00 14.53
CA CYS A 214 -3.74 16.32 14.14
C CYS A 214 -4.28 17.10 15.34
N GLY A 215 -4.95 16.45 16.29
CA GLY A 215 -5.64 17.10 17.40
C GLY A 215 -6.60 18.19 16.90
N GLU A 216 -6.52 19.38 17.50
CA GLU A 216 -7.30 20.56 17.10
C GLU A 216 -6.57 21.46 16.07
N ASP A 217 -5.36 21.09 15.64
CA ASP A 217 -4.56 21.91 14.73
C ASP A 217 -5.12 21.86 13.30
N THR A 218 -5.81 22.93 12.91
CA THR A 218 -6.42 23.07 11.58
C THR A 218 -5.42 23.02 10.44
N ARG A 219 -4.16 23.42 10.65
CA ARG A 219 -3.11 23.33 9.63
C ARG A 219 -2.75 21.88 9.37
N LYS A 220 -2.54 21.08 10.43
CA LYS A 220 -2.27 19.64 10.29
C LYS A 220 -3.38 18.92 9.55
N TRP A 221 -4.63 19.24 9.84
CA TRP A 221 -5.77 18.67 9.13
C TRP A 221 -5.77 19.01 7.63
N ARG A 222 -5.44 20.25 7.24
CA ARG A 222 -5.32 20.65 5.82
C ARG A 222 -4.15 19.95 5.12
N GLU A 223 -3.01 19.84 5.79
CA GLU A 223 -1.84 19.13 5.25
C GLU A 223 -2.14 17.63 5.06
N ALA A 224 -2.80 17.00 6.05
CA ALA A 224 -3.27 15.62 5.97
C ALA A 224 -4.28 15.40 4.82
N GLU A 225 -5.23 16.32 4.63
CA GLU A 225 -6.19 16.29 3.52
C GLU A 225 -5.47 16.31 2.17
N ALA A 226 -4.55 17.26 1.97
CA ALA A 226 -3.79 17.39 0.74
C ALA A 226 -2.96 16.13 0.44
N ALA A 227 -2.28 15.57 1.46
CA ALA A 227 -1.51 14.35 1.31
C ALA A 227 -2.38 13.13 0.93
N ALA A 228 -3.57 13.00 1.53
CA ALA A 228 -4.52 11.95 1.20
C ALA A 228 -5.06 12.07 -0.23
N LEU A 229 -5.45 13.28 -0.65
CA LEU A 229 -5.95 13.54 -2.01
C LEU A 229 -4.88 13.20 -3.06
N LEU A 230 -3.66 13.71 -2.89
CA LEU A 230 -2.55 13.44 -3.81
C LEU A 230 -2.20 11.94 -3.87
N SER A 231 -2.34 11.21 -2.76
CA SER A 231 -2.10 9.77 -2.73
C SER A 231 -3.14 8.98 -3.53
N LEU A 232 -4.42 9.38 -3.43
CA LEU A 232 -5.50 8.80 -4.23
C LEU A 232 -5.34 9.13 -5.72
N GLU A 233 -4.99 10.38 -6.05
CA GLU A 233 -4.71 10.79 -7.42
C GLU A 233 -3.53 10.04 -8.03
N ALA A 234 -2.44 9.89 -7.28
CA ALA A 234 -1.29 9.08 -7.70
C ALA A 234 -1.71 7.64 -7.96
N ARG A 235 -2.53 7.04 -7.08
CA ARG A 235 -3.03 5.67 -7.26
C ARG A 235 -3.83 5.56 -8.55
N ARG A 236 -4.71 6.52 -8.80
CA ARG A 236 -5.53 6.55 -10.01
C ARG A 236 -4.64 6.66 -11.24
N ALA A 237 -3.63 7.52 -11.22
CA ALA A 237 -2.69 7.67 -12.32
C ALA A 237 -1.91 6.38 -12.63
N LEU A 238 -1.57 5.58 -11.61
CA LEU A 238 -1.00 4.25 -11.82
C LEU A 238 -2.00 3.33 -12.53
N TRP A 239 -3.24 3.25 -12.05
CA TRP A 239 -4.28 2.40 -12.65
C TRP A 239 -4.57 2.81 -14.11
N ASP A 240 -4.69 4.11 -14.35
CA ASP A 240 -4.82 4.71 -15.68
C ASP A 240 -3.62 4.38 -16.58
N GLY A 241 -2.41 4.38 -16.01
CA GLY A 241 -1.18 4.03 -16.71
C GLY A 241 -1.12 2.56 -17.11
N VAL A 242 -1.55 1.65 -16.24
CA VAL A 242 -1.65 0.21 -16.54
C VAL A 242 -2.73 -0.05 -17.59
N LEU A 243 -3.88 0.63 -17.51
CA LEU A 243 -4.97 0.42 -18.46
C LEU A 243 -4.62 0.85 -19.90
N ARG A 244 -3.70 1.83 -20.07
CA ARG A 244 -3.26 2.33 -21.39
C ARG A 244 -2.11 1.54 -22.01
N GLY A 245 -1.32 0.85 -21.20
CA GLY A 245 -0.15 0.08 -21.63
C GLY A 245 -0.57 -1.31 -22.10
#